data_AF-A0A496RYZ1-F1
#
_entry.id   AF-A0A496RYZ1-F1
#
_cell.length_a   1.000
_cell.length_b   1.000
_cell.length_c   1.000
_cell.angle_alpha   90.00
_cell.angle_beta   90.00
_cell.angle_gamma   90.00
#
_symmetry.space_group_name_H-M   'P 1'
#
loop_
_entity.id
_entity.type
_entity.pdbx_description
1 polymer ?
#
loop_
_entity_poly.entity_id
_entity_poly.type
_entity_poly.pdbx_seq_one_letter_code
_entity_poly.pdbx_strand_id
1 'polypeptide(L)'
;MNAPSTHLLDVEKVEKTPDKGIIAWVKDRALPLLGAPTFLELEKLSPAKRLLEVLIDAQHRAFRNSFRRYDELAPACRALYDLWNELIEFEQTERRRNIFRKLRDLTVHFIDQDTAYRWRLQWAIQRLDKDKFKLSEEDKYWFGMSDQFDHSEDDIENIGKKKQK
;
A
#
# COMPACT_ATOMS: atom_id res chain seq x y z
N MET A 1 18.81 10.03 30.09
CA MET A 1 17.58 9.20 30.12
C MET A 1 17.59 8.35 28.87
N ASN A 2 17.82 7.05 29.00
CA ASN A 2 17.80 6.13 27.86
C ASN A 2 16.34 5.87 27.49
N ALA A 3 15.99 6.04 26.22
CA ALA A 3 14.69 5.59 25.71
C ALA A 3 14.53 4.10 26.04
N PRO A 4 13.36 3.65 26.54
CA PRO A 4 13.13 2.22 26.72
C PRO A 4 13.30 1.57 25.35
N SER A 5 14.23 0.61 25.26
CA SER A 5 14.36 -0.21 24.07
C SER A 5 13.00 -0.86 23.82
N THR A 6 12.33 -0.45 22.77
CA THR A 6 11.20 -1.18 22.21
C THR A 6 11.75 -2.55 21.86
N HIS A 7 11.58 -3.51 22.78
CA HIS A 7 11.84 -4.90 22.48
C HIS A 7 10.86 -5.27 21.38
N LEU A 8 11.31 -5.16 20.13
CA LEU A 8 10.71 -5.86 19.01
C LEU A 8 10.54 -7.30 19.50
N LEU A 9 9.29 -7.75 19.58
CA LEU A 9 9.01 -9.13 19.94
C LEU A 9 9.78 -9.99 18.93
N ASP A 10 10.68 -10.85 19.40
CA ASP A 10 11.40 -11.79 18.54
C ASP A 10 10.38 -12.77 17.95
N VAL A 11 9.85 -12.44 16.77
CA VAL A 11 8.87 -13.27 16.07
C VAL A 11 9.61 -14.47 15.48
N GLU A 12 9.28 -15.65 15.97
CA GLU A 12 9.91 -16.91 15.56
C GLU A 12 9.29 -17.45 14.27
N LYS A 13 7.98 -17.24 14.09
CA LYS A 13 7.22 -17.78 12.96
C LYS A 13 5.96 -16.96 12.70
N VAL A 14 5.60 -16.80 11.42
CA VAL A 14 4.31 -16.25 11.02
C VAL A 14 3.52 -17.29 10.25
N GLU A 15 2.28 -17.52 10.65
CA GLU A 15 1.37 -18.48 10.01
C GLU A 15 0.10 -17.79 9.54
N LYS A 16 -0.32 -18.07 8.30
CA LYS A 16 -1.62 -17.66 7.78
C LYS A 16 -2.64 -18.76 8.10
N THR A 17 -3.65 -18.40 8.87
CA THR A 17 -4.78 -19.29 9.18
C THR A 17 -6.03 -18.82 8.44
N PRO A 18 -6.87 -19.74 7.94
CA PRO A 18 -8.11 -19.34 7.25
C PRO A 18 -9.07 -18.57 8.17
N ASP A 19 -9.11 -18.94 9.45
CA ASP A 19 -10.13 -18.51 10.42
C ASP A 19 -9.69 -17.35 11.33
N LYS A 20 -8.38 -17.20 11.59
CA LYS A 20 -7.84 -16.17 12.51
C LYS A 20 -6.94 -15.14 11.83
N GLY A 21 -6.85 -15.17 10.49
CA GLY A 21 -5.98 -14.27 9.74
C GLY A 21 -4.50 -14.63 9.94
N ILE A 22 -3.66 -13.64 10.21
CA ILE A 22 -2.22 -13.82 10.40
C ILE A 22 -1.93 -14.03 11.89
N ILE A 23 -1.23 -15.12 12.21
CA ILE A 23 -0.76 -15.44 13.56
C ILE A 23 0.76 -15.26 13.61
N ALA A 24 1.24 -14.45 14.54
CA ALA A 24 2.65 -14.36 14.88
C ALA A 24 2.95 -15.24 16.10
N TRP A 25 4.01 -16.04 16.03
CA TRP A 25 4.48 -16.87 17.14
C TRP A 25 5.65 -16.18 17.82
N VAL A 26 5.52 -15.94 19.12
CA VAL A 26 6.57 -15.34 19.96
C VAL A 26 6.75 -16.21 21.20
N LYS A 27 7.91 -16.86 21.37
CA LYS A 27 8.22 -17.73 22.51
C LYS A 27 7.08 -18.71 22.80
N ASP A 28 6.70 -19.47 21.77
CA ASP A 28 5.60 -20.44 21.78
C ASP A 28 4.17 -19.90 21.98
N ARG A 29 3.98 -18.58 21.97
CA ARG A 29 2.64 -17.97 22.05
C ARG A 29 2.14 -17.56 20.67
N ALA A 30 0.99 -18.10 20.27
CA ALA A 30 0.25 -17.66 19.11
C ALA A 30 -0.46 -16.33 19.42
N LEU A 31 0.02 -15.25 18.82
CA LEU A 31 -0.57 -13.92 18.88
C LEU A 31 -1.31 -13.66 17.56
N PRO A 32 -2.65 -13.74 17.53
CA PRO A 32 -3.41 -13.31 16.36
C PRO A 32 -3.17 -11.80 16.19
N LEU A 33 -2.76 -11.39 14.99
CA LEU A 33 -2.65 -9.97 14.66
C LEU A 33 -4.06 -9.42 14.50
N LEU A 34 -4.60 -8.88 15.60
CA LEU A 34 -5.88 -8.20 15.63
C LEU A 34 -5.84 -7.05 14.60
N GLY A 35 -6.84 -6.99 13.71
CA GLY A 35 -6.89 -5.99 12.64
C GLY A 35 -6.36 -6.46 11.27
N ALA A 36 -5.65 -7.59 11.21
CA ALA A 36 -5.35 -8.22 9.92
C ALA A 36 -6.62 -8.88 9.35
N PRO A 37 -7.11 -8.47 8.16
CA PRO A 37 -8.30 -9.07 7.58
C PRO A 37 -8.11 -10.58 7.41
N THR A 38 -9.17 -11.35 7.69
CA THR A 38 -9.14 -12.81 7.53
C THR A 38 -8.83 -13.15 6.07
N PHE A 39 -8.30 -14.36 5.83
CA PHE A 39 -8.03 -14.81 4.47
C PHE A 39 -9.28 -14.74 3.58
N LEU A 40 -10.45 -15.09 4.15
CA LEU A 40 -11.74 -15.00 3.47
C LEU A 40 -12.12 -13.55 3.09
N GLU A 41 -11.84 -12.58 3.96
CA GLU A 41 -12.08 -11.16 3.67
C GLU A 41 -11.11 -10.64 2.60
N LEU A 42 -9.84 -11.04 2.65
CA LEU A 42 -8.86 -10.74 1.61
C LEU A 42 -9.25 -11.33 0.25
N GLU A 43 -9.76 -12.57 0.23
CA GLU A 43 -10.25 -13.21 -0.98
C GLU A 43 -11.46 -12.47 -1.56
N LYS A 44 -12.40 -12.02 -0.73
CA LYS A 44 -13.56 -11.21 -1.17
C LYS A 44 -13.15 -9.87 -1.78
N LEU A 45 -12.04 -9.29 -1.31
CA LEU A 45 -11.50 -8.03 -1.85
C LEU A 45 -10.68 -8.23 -3.13
N SER A 46 -10.22 -9.44 -3.42
CA SER A 46 -9.37 -9.72 -4.59
C SER A 46 -10.04 -9.36 -5.93
N PRO A 47 -11.31 -9.71 -6.20
CA PRO A 47 -12.01 -9.25 -7.40
C PRO A 47 -12.10 -7.72 -7.51
N ALA A 48 -12.41 -7.04 -6.40
CA ALA A 48 -12.50 -5.58 -6.37
C ALA A 48 -11.15 -4.92 -6.67
N LYS A 49 -10.05 -5.43 -6.10
CA LYS A 49 -8.69 -4.96 -6.40
C LYS A 49 -8.34 -5.12 -7.88
N ARG A 50 -8.67 -6.27 -8.49
CA ARG A 50 -8.44 -6.49 -9.93
C ARG A 50 -9.27 -5.54 -10.80
N LEU A 51 -10.52 -5.30 -10.43
CA LEU A 51 -11.37 -4.33 -11.14
C LEU A 51 -10.77 -2.91 -11.07
N LEU A 52 -10.27 -2.51 -9.90
CA LEU A 52 -9.59 -1.22 -9.73
C LEU A 52 -8.35 -1.12 -10.64
N GLU A 53 -7.50 -2.15 -10.70
CA GLU A 53 -6.34 -2.17 -11.61
C GLU A 53 -6.77 -1.96 -13.07
N VAL A 54 -7.85 -2.63 -13.52
CA VAL A 54 -8.38 -2.47 -14.88
C VAL A 54 -8.87 -1.03 -15.13
N LEU A 55 -9.57 -0.44 -14.17
CA LEU A 55 -10.05 0.94 -14.27
C LEU A 55 -8.89 1.94 -14.32
N ILE A 56 -7.88 1.76 -13.47
CA ILE A 56 -6.65 2.57 -13.46
C ILE A 56 -5.96 2.48 -14.83
N ASP A 57 -5.81 1.28 -15.38
CA ASP A 57 -5.18 1.05 -16.67
C ASP A 57 -5.96 1.67 -17.84
N ALA A 58 -7.29 1.60 -17.80
CA ALA A 58 -8.14 2.20 -18.81
C ALA A 58 -8.03 3.73 -18.77
N GLN A 59 -8.11 4.33 -17.58
CA GLN A 59 -8.01 5.78 -17.40
C GLN A 59 -6.61 6.30 -17.76
N HIS A 60 -5.55 5.62 -17.31
CA HIS A 60 -4.18 6.01 -17.63
C HIS A 60 -3.94 6.02 -19.14
N ARG A 61 -4.45 5.00 -19.86
CA ARG A 61 -4.41 4.98 -21.33
C ARG A 61 -5.19 6.11 -21.97
N ALA A 62 -6.36 6.47 -21.44
CA ALA A 62 -7.18 7.56 -21.95
C ALA A 62 -6.46 8.92 -21.84
N PHE A 63 -5.70 9.14 -20.77
CA PHE A 63 -4.97 10.39 -20.51
C PHE A 63 -3.48 10.36 -20.88
N ARG A 64 -2.97 9.27 -21.47
CA ARG A 64 -1.52 9.09 -21.70
C ARG A 64 -0.84 10.24 -22.45
N ASN A 65 -1.58 10.90 -23.34
CA ASN A 65 -1.08 12.00 -24.16
C ASN A 65 -1.26 13.38 -23.51
N SER A 66 -1.99 13.47 -22.39
CA SER A 66 -2.24 14.73 -21.66
C SER A 66 -1.39 14.85 -20.39
N PHE A 67 -0.61 13.83 -20.04
CA PHE A 67 0.35 13.92 -18.94
C PHE A 67 1.46 14.90 -19.28
N ARG A 68 1.66 15.87 -18.37
CA ARG A 68 2.74 16.84 -18.45
C ARG A 68 4.05 16.23 -17.96
N ARG A 69 5.16 16.75 -18.46
CA ARG A 69 6.48 16.35 -17.98
C ARG A 69 6.71 16.91 -16.57
N TYR A 70 7.55 16.25 -15.79
CA TYR A 70 7.76 16.58 -14.37
C TYR A 70 8.20 18.06 -14.17
N ASP A 71 9.06 18.57 -15.05
CA ASP A 71 9.53 19.96 -15.05
C ASP A 71 8.42 20.99 -15.32
N GLU A 72 7.35 20.58 -15.99
CA GLU A 72 6.20 21.42 -16.36
C GLU A 72 5.12 21.46 -15.27
N LEU A 73 5.19 20.57 -14.27
CA LEU A 73 4.21 20.50 -13.18
C LEU A 73 4.32 21.71 -12.25
N ALA A 74 3.22 22.09 -11.59
CA ALA A 74 3.29 23.06 -10.51
C ALA A 74 4.13 22.55 -9.31
N PRO A 75 4.75 23.43 -8.50
CA PRO A 75 5.59 23.00 -7.36
C PRO A 75 4.90 22.02 -6.40
N ALA A 76 3.63 22.25 -6.07
CA ALA A 76 2.87 21.35 -5.20
C ALA A 76 2.63 19.96 -5.84
N CYS A 77 2.43 19.92 -7.16
CA CYS A 77 2.24 18.68 -7.91
C CYS A 77 3.56 17.91 -8.06
N ARG A 78 4.71 18.60 -8.17
CA ARG A 78 6.04 17.96 -8.11
C ARG A 78 6.29 17.31 -6.75
N ALA A 79 6.05 18.03 -5.66
CA ALA A 79 6.20 17.46 -4.31
C ALA A 79 5.29 16.23 -4.10
N LEU A 80 4.07 16.26 -4.63
CA LEU A 80 3.20 15.09 -4.61
C LEU A 80 3.74 13.93 -5.47
N TYR A 81 4.28 14.24 -6.65
CA TYR A 81 4.90 13.26 -7.53
C TYR A 81 6.09 12.57 -6.85
N ASP A 82 6.93 13.33 -6.14
CA ASP A 82 8.08 12.82 -5.40
C ASP A 82 7.65 11.92 -4.25
N LEU A 83 6.63 12.33 -3.48
CA LEU A 83 6.03 11.48 -2.44
C LEU A 83 5.53 10.14 -3.01
N TRP A 84 4.90 10.15 -4.18
CA TRP A 84 4.49 8.91 -4.83
C TRP A 84 5.67 8.04 -5.27
N ASN A 85 6.80 8.64 -5.69
CA ASN A 85 8.00 7.87 -6.01
C ASN A 85 8.54 7.15 -4.78
N GLU A 86 8.58 7.82 -3.63
CA GLU A 86 8.94 7.19 -2.36
C GLU A 86 7.99 6.01 -2.05
N LEU A 87 6.68 6.19 -2.22
CA LEU A 87 5.71 5.11 -2.04
C LEU A 87 5.93 3.93 -3.01
N ILE A 88 6.29 4.20 -4.27
CA ILE A 88 6.60 3.18 -5.27
C ILE A 88 7.84 2.39 -4.89
N GLU A 89 8.84 3.01 -4.25
CA GLU A 89 10.07 2.33 -3.82
C GLU A 89 9.81 1.29 -2.72
N PHE A 90 8.79 1.50 -1.88
CA PHE A 90 8.36 0.51 -0.88
C PHE A 90 7.60 -0.70 -1.49
N GLU A 91 7.16 -0.62 -2.75
CA GLU A 91 6.41 -1.71 -3.38
C GLU A 91 7.34 -2.83 -3.88
N GLN A 92 7.11 -4.05 -3.39
CA GLN A 92 8.00 -5.18 -3.64
C GLN A 92 7.93 -5.71 -5.08
N THR A 93 6.73 -5.78 -5.67
CA THR A 93 6.54 -6.40 -6.99
C THR A 93 6.47 -5.37 -8.10
N GLU A 94 7.09 -5.67 -9.24
CA GLU A 94 7.09 -4.76 -10.40
C GLU A 94 5.67 -4.50 -10.91
N ARG A 95 4.78 -5.49 -10.83
CA ARG A 95 3.35 -5.33 -11.12
C ARG A 95 2.73 -4.22 -10.26
N ARG A 96 2.95 -4.24 -8.95
CA ARG A 96 2.40 -3.21 -8.04
C ARG A 96 3.05 -1.85 -8.27
N ARG A 97 4.38 -1.80 -8.44
CA ARG A 97 5.09 -0.56 -8.82
C ARG A 97 4.47 0.07 -10.07
N ASN A 98 4.17 -0.73 -11.09
CA ASN A 98 3.54 -0.24 -12.31
C ASN A 98 2.13 0.33 -12.06
N ILE A 99 1.30 -0.32 -11.24
CA ILE A 99 -0.02 0.21 -10.86
C ILE A 99 0.13 1.53 -10.09
N PHE A 100 1.07 1.61 -9.15
CA PHE A 100 1.32 2.84 -8.38
C PHE A 100 1.86 3.97 -9.26
N ARG A 101 2.72 3.69 -10.25
CA ARG A 101 3.15 4.70 -11.25
C ARG A 101 1.96 5.27 -12.01
N LYS A 102 1.03 4.41 -12.44
CA LYS A 102 -0.19 4.85 -13.14
C LYS A 102 -1.11 5.67 -12.23
N LEU A 103 -1.27 5.25 -10.97
CA LEU A 103 -2.03 6.00 -9.96
C LEU A 103 -1.43 7.36 -9.68
N ARG A 104 -0.10 7.44 -9.52
CA ARG A 104 0.64 8.70 -9.40
C ARG A 104 0.34 9.62 -10.58
N ASP A 105 0.54 9.13 -11.80
CA ASP A 105 0.37 9.94 -13.00
C ASP A 105 -1.06 10.49 -13.11
N LEU A 106 -2.06 9.65 -12.86
CA LEU A 106 -3.47 10.06 -12.83
C LEU A 106 -3.76 11.09 -11.73
N THR A 107 -3.31 10.82 -10.50
CA THR A 107 -3.54 11.70 -9.34
C THR A 107 -2.91 13.06 -9.56
N VAL A 108 -1.64 13.08 -9.98
CA VAL A 108 -0.91 14.30 -10.28
C VAL A 108 -1.55 15.04 -11.45
N HIS A 109 -1.99 14.34 -12.49
CA HIS A 109 -2.70 14.93 -13.62
C HIS A 109 -3.99 15.64 -13.19
N PHE A 110 -4.87 14.97 -12.42
CA PHE A 110 -6.12 15.57 -11.97
C PHE A 110 -5.90 16.81 -11.10
N ILE A 111 -4.91 16.76 -10.21
CA ILE A 111 -4.61 17.88 -9.30
C ILE A 111 -3.89 19.02 -10.03
N ASP A 112 -3.08 18.71 -11.04
CA ASP A 112 -2.44 19.75 -11.85
C ASP A 112 -3.44 20.46 -12.75
N GLN A 113 -4.36 19.73 -13.39
CA GLN A 113 -5.35 20.29 -14.32
C GLN A 113 -6.47 21.07 -13.62
N ASP A 114 -6.86 20.69 -12.41
CA ASP A 114 -7.92 21.37 -11.66
C ASP A 114 -7.35 22.12 -10.46
N THR A 115 -7.25 23.45 -10.64
CA THR A 115 -6.78 24.37 -9.60
C THR A 115 -7.63 24.27 -8.33
N ALA A 116 -8.93 24.00 -8.42
CA ALA A 116 -9.78 23.86 -7.23
C ALA A 116 -9.39 22.61 -6.41
N TYR A 117 -9.07 21.49 -7.06
CA TYR A 117 -8.55 20.32 -6.34
C TYR A 117 -7.17 20.58 -5.72
N ARG A 118 -6.30 21.34 -6.38
CA ARG A 118 -5.01 21.76 -5.81
C ARG A 118 -5.16 22.55 -4.52
N TRP A 119 -6.05 23.54 -4.50
CA TRP A 119 -6.33 24.34 -3.30
C TRP A 119 -6.97 23.51 -2.20
N ARG A 120 -7.90 22.61 -2.53
CA ARG A 120 -8.51 21.69 -1.57
C ARG A 120 -7.48 20.74 -0.95
N LEU A 121 -6.55 20.21 -1.75
CA LEU A 121 -5.47 19.38 -1.25
C LEU A 121 -4.58 20.16 -0.27
N GLN A 122 -4.14 21.37 -0.64
CA GLN A 122 -3.34 22.23 0.23
C GLN A 122 -4.08 22.56 1.54
N TRP A 123 -5.37 22.90 1.45
CA TRP A 123 -6.22 23.19 2.60
C TRP A 123 -6.39 21.98 3.52
N ALA A 124 -6.54 20.78 2.95
CA ALA A 124 -6.68 19.53 3.69
C ALA A 124 -5.38 19.21 4.43
N ILE A 125 -4.24 19.24 3.73
CA ILE A 125 -2.91 18.97 4.31
C ILE A 125 -2.62 19.90 5.49
N GLN A 126 -2.95 21.19 5.39
CA GLN A 126 -2.76 22.16 6.47
C GLN A 126 -3.59 21.87 7.73
N ARG A 127 -4.65 21.06 7.61
CA ARG A 127 -5.57 20.70 8.70
C ARG A 127 -5.39 19.28 9.21
N LEU A 128 -4.47 18.52 8.60
CA LEU A 128 -4.11 17.20 9.11
C LEU A 128 -3.40 17.37 10.45
N ASP A 129 -4.03 16.88 11.51
CA ASP A 129 -3.45 16.77 12.83
C ASP A 129 -2.43 15.64 12.82
N LYS A 130 -1.16 15.98 12.55
CA LYS A 130 -0.06 15.02 12.37
C LYS A 130 0.09 14.06 13.56
N ASP A 131 -0.29 14.48 14.76
CA ASP A 131 -0.19 13.65 15.97
C ASP A 131 -1.21 12.51 16.00
N LYS A 132 -2.27 12.61 15.19
CA LYS A 132 -3.27 11.55 15.00
C LYS A 132 -2.91 10.56 13.90
N PHE A 133 -1.99 10.90 13.01
CA PHE A 133 -1.51 10.02 11.93
C PHE A 133 -0.28 9.21 12.35
N LYS A 134 -0.22 8.81 13.63
CA LYS A 134 0.79 7.85 14.08
C LYS A 134 0.45 6.50 13.47
N LEU A 135 1.47 5.81 12.98
CA LEU A 135 1.34 4.42 12.57
C LEU A 135 0.70 3.62 13.71
N SER A 136 -0.32 2.84 13.38
CA SER A 136 -0.84 1.83 14.32
C SER A 136 0.24 0.78 14.60
N GLU A 137 0.06 -0.03 15.65
CA GLU A 137 1.03 -1.11 15.93
C GLU A 137 1.04 -2.13 14.79
N GLU A 138 -0.11 -2.33 14.15
CA GLU A 138 -0.31 -3.15 12.96
C GLU A 138 0.45 -2.59 11.75
N ASP A 139 0.40 -1.27 11.53
CA ASP A 139 1.14 -0.62 10.44
C ASP A 139 2.66 -0.74 10.67
N LYS A 140 3.13 -0.48 11.90
CA LYS A 140 4.55 -0.61 12.26
C LYS A 140 5.03 -2.04 12.05
N TYR A 141 4.22 -3.02 12.43
CA TYR A 141 4.52 -4.44 12.21
C TYR A 141 4.58 -4.77 10.71
N TRP A 142 3.63 -4.28 9.92
CA TRP A 142 3.60 -4.50 8.47
C TRP A 142 4.85 -3.91 7.78
N PHE A 143 5.20 -2.66 8.09
CA PHE A 143 6.42 -2.02 7.58
C PHE A 143 7.72 -2.66 8.11
N GLY A 144 7.71 -3.24 9.31
CA GLY A 144 8.85 -4.01 9.84
C GLY A 144 9.02 -5.39 9.20
N MET A 145 7.93 -5.96 8.65
CA MET A 145 7.95 -7.27 7.98
C MET A 145 8.05 -7.18 6.45
N SER A 146 7.93 -5.99 5.85
CA SER A 146 8.03 -5.84 4.39
C SER A 146 9.40 -6.20 3.83
N ASP A 147 10.45 -6.30 4.64
CA ASP A 147 11.75 -6.84 4.21
C ASP A 147 11.76 -8.38 4.14
N GLN A 148 10.77 -9.05 4.75
CA GLN A 148 10.69 -10.51 4.89
C GLN A 148 9.57 -11.17 4.07
N PHE A 149 8.55 -10.41 3.68
CA PHE A 149 7.49 -10.92 2.79
C PHE A 149 7.88 -10.73 1.33
N ASP A 150 8.84 -11.52 0.84
CA ASP A 150 8.99 -11.73 -0.59
C ASP A 150 7.77 -12.53 -1.07
N HIS A 151 6.75 -11.82 -1.58
CA HIS A 151 5.69 -12.48 -2.32
C HIS A 151 6.24 -12.89 -3.68
N SER A 152 6.98 -14.00 -3.70
CA SER A 152 7.39 -14.65 -4.93
C SER A 152 6.17 -14.89 -5.81
N GLU A 153 6.35 -14.74 -7.12
CA GLU A 153 5.27 -14.89 -8.11
C GLU A 153 4.55 -16.26 -8.02
N ASP A 154 5.17 -17.24 -7.35
CA ASP A 154 4.65 -18.59 -7.09
C ASP A 154 3.39 -18.63 -6.20
N ASP A 155 3.20 -17.66 -5.29
CA ASP A 155 2.03 -17.63 -4.41
C ASP A 155 0.72 -17.35 -5.19
N ILE A 156 0.82 -16.72 -6.36
CA ILE A 156 -0.33 -16.44 -7.24
C ILE A 156 -0.75 -17.70 -8.00
N GLU A 157 0.19 -18.56 -8.41
CA GLU A 157 -0.12 -19.82 -9.11
C GLU A 157 -0.76 -20.87 -8.18
N ASN A 158 -0.39 -20.90 -6.91
CA ASN A 158 -0.89 -21.91 -5.97
C ASN A 158 -2.34 -21.68 -5.50
N ILE A 159 -2.86 -20.45 -5.60
CA ILE A 159 -4.28 -20.16 -5.36
C ILE A 159 -5.16 -20.75 -6.49
N GLY A 160 -4.62 -20.88 -7.71
CA GLY A 160 -5.33 -21.49 -8.84
C GLY A 160 -5.45 -23.02 -8.75
N LYS A 161 -4.51 -23.70 -8.07
CA LYS A 161 -4.43 -25.18 -8.04
C LYS A 161 -5.18 -25.83 -6.87
N LYS A 162 -5.54 -25.09 -5.82
CA LYS A 162 -6.30 -25.63 -4.67
C LYS A 162 -7.82 -25.79 -4.88
N LYS A 163 -8.35 -25.48 -6.06
CA LYS A 163 -9.78 -25.67 -6.42
C LYS A 163 -10.10 -27.00 -7.13
N GLN A 164 -9.19 -27.97 -7.14
CA GLN A 164 -9.47 -29.33 -7.61
C GLN A 164 -9.00 -30.36 -6.59
N LYS A 165 -9.80 -30.58 -5.55
CA LYS A 165 -9.97 -31.87 -4.89
C LYS A 165 -11.29 -31.90 -4.13
#